data_AF-A0AAC8QGI0-F1
#
_entry.id   AF-A0AAC8QGI0-F1
#
_cell.length_a   1.000
_cell.length_b   1.000
_cell.length_c   1.000
_cell.angle_alpha   90.00
_cell.angle_beta   90.00
_cell.angle_gamma   90.00
#
_symmetry.space_group_name_H-M   'P 1'
#
loop_
_entity.id
_entity.type
_entity.pdbx_description
1 polymer ?
#
loop_
_entity_poly.entity_id
_entity_poly.type
_entity_poly.pdbx_seq_one_letter_code
_entity_poly.pdbx_strand_id
1 'polypeptide(L)'
;MASQLQYFMSPDDEVAFFRFLERFELEVYPRRVPPDWEAFRASQENVPRLPEEDMYLVAVSVGPAIVDKVKRGPDKGFWRIDEVRSPVIFMERCRMNEEGELLSGQMWAEMEVTPQTGRKDAASDQFRRIYREIEEYLKKTFRKGDPKAFLVGPKAARLYKETRLVLRDSAHRGGTVVPYK
;
A
#
# COMPACT_ATOMS: atom_id res chain seq x y z
N MET A 1 16.22 -0.61 -7.20
CA MET A 1 15.57 -0.02 -6.03
C MET A 1 14.07 -0.26 -6.10
N ALA A 2 13.53 -0.97 -5.11
CA ALA A 2 12.11 -0.87 -4.80
C ALA A 2 11.83 0.57 -4.37
N SER A 3 10.98 1.32 -5.09
CA SER A 3 10.57 2.65 -4.65
C SER A 3 9.52 2.49 -3.55
N GLN A 4 9.95 2.43 -2.29
CA GLN A 4 9.04 2.56 -1.16
C GLN A 4 8.49 3.99 -1.13
N LEU A 5 7.18 4.13 -1.08
CA LEU A 5 6.49 5.40 -0.88
C LEU A 5 5.84 5.41 0.50
N GLN A 6 5.98 6.53 1.20
CA GLN A 6 5.27 6.79 2.44
C GLN A 6 4.25 7.90 2.19
N TYR A 7 3.04 7.73 2.72
CA TYR A 7 1.97 8.66 2.48
C TYR A 7 1.03 8.84 3.68
N PHE A 8 0.29 9.94 3.65
CA PHE A 8 -0.86 10.20 4.50
C PHE A 8 -2.10 10.33 3.63
N MET A 9 -3.04 9.40 3.79
CA MET A 9 -4.35 9.41 3.16
C MET A 9 -5.40 9.52 4.25
N SER A 10 -6.30 10.50 4.12
CA SER A 10 -7.57 10.46 4.85
C SER A 10 -8.49 9.40 4.21
N PRO A 11 -9.61 9.02 4.85
CA PRO A 11 -10.57 8.09 4.25
C PRO A 11 -11.04 8.53 2.85
N ASP A 12 -11.25 9.84 2.63
CA ASP A 12 -11.62 10.39 1.33
C ASP A 12 -10.49 10.26 0.28
N ASP A 13 -9.23 10.41 0.70
CA ASP A 13 -8.09 10.21 -0.20
C ASP A 13 -7.94 8.74 -0.58
N GLU A 14 -8.18 7.82 0.36
CA GLU A 14 -8.14 6.38 0.11
C GLU A 14 -9.22 5.97 -0.90
N VAL A 15 -10.45 6.47 -0.75
CA VAL A 15 -11.53 6.26 -1.74
C VAL A 15 -11.13 6.79 -3.12
N ALA A 16 -10.57 8.00 -3.18
CA ALA A 16 -10.12 8.57 -4.45
C ALA A 16 -8.96 7.78 -5.08
N PHE A 17 -8.06 7.25 -4.26
CA PHE A 17 -6.97 6.39 -4.70
C PHE A 17 -7.49 5.07 -5.26
N PHE A 18 -8.40 4.40 -4.56
CA PHE A 18 -9.02 3.16 -5.02
C PHE A 18 -9.85 3.34 -6.29
N ARG A 19 -10.52 4.50 -6.47
CA ARG A 19 -11.14 4.86 -7.75
C ARG A 19 -10.12 4.97 -8.87
N PHE A 20 -8.94 5.56 -8.61
CA PHE A 20 -7.88 5.62 -9.61
C PHE A 20 -7.37 4.21 -9.98
N LEU A 21 -7.28 3.30 -9.00
CA LEU A 21 -6.81 1.93 -9.20
C LEU A 21 -7.74 1.07 -10.07
N GLU A 22 -9.03 1.42 -10.21
CA GLU A 22 -10.01 0.68 -11.03
C GLU A 22 -9.59 0.50 -12.50
N ARG A 23 -8.70 1.36 -13.00
CA ARG A 23 -8.14 1.23 -14.36
C ARG A 23 -7.24 0.00 -14.53
N PHE A 24 -6.77 -0.57 -13.42
CA PHE A 24 -5.89 -1.73 -13.39
C PHE A 24 -6.66 -2.97 -12.94
N GLU A 25 -6.25 -4.12 -13.43
CA GLU A 25 -6.76 -5.40 -12.93
C GLU A 25 -5.98 -5.80 -11.67
N LEU A 26 -6.31 -5.13 -10.55
CA LEU A 26 -5.73 -5.39 -9.24
C LEU A 26 -6.75 -6.09 -8.33
N GLU A 27 -6.33 -7.16 -7.67
CA GLU A 27 -7.11 -7.86 -6.64
C GLU A 27 -6.52 -7.66 -5.25
N VAL A 28 -7.39 -7.55 -4.24
CA VAL A 28 -7.01 -7.30 -2.85
C VAL A 28 -6.90 -8.61 -2.08
N TYR A 29 -5.76 -8.77 -1.40
CA TYR A 29 -5.50 -9.87 -0.47
C TYR A 29 -4.98 -9.33 0.85
N PRO A 30 -5.42 -9.83 2.01
CA PRO A 30 -4.81 -9.50 3.29
C PRO A 30 -3.42 -10.11 3.37
N ARG A 31 -2.57 -9.62 4.28
CA ARG A 31 -1.24 -10.21 4.47
C ARG A 31 -1.26 -11.68 4.87
N ARG A 32 -2.24 -12.03 5.70
CA ARG A 32 -2.51 -13.40 6.15
C ARG A 32 -3.81 -13.83 5.49
N VAL A 33 -3.71 -14.57 4.40
CA VAL A 33 -4.87 -14.96 3.58
C VAL A 33 -5.61 -16.11 4.28
N PRO A 34 -6.86 -15.90 4.73
CA PRO A 34 -7.71 -16.97 5.21
C PRO A 34 -7.97 -18.01 4.10
N PRO A 35 -8.15 -19.30 4.43
CA PRO A 35 -8.42 -20.33 3.41
C PRO A 35 -9.70 -20.11 2.60
N ASP A 36 -10.66 -19.38 3.16
CA ASP A 36 -11.96 -19.02 2.60
C ASP A 36 -11.98 -17.60 1.99
N TRP A 37 -10.82 -16.98 1.82
CA TRP A 37 -10.73 -15.63 1.27
C TRP A 37 -11.17 -15.58 -0.20
N GLU A 38 -12.21 -14.80 -0.47
CA GLU A 38 -12.62 -14.44 -1.81
C GLU A 38 -11.98 -13.10 -2.20
N ALA A 39 -11.03 -13.16 -3.13
CA ALA A 39 -10.39 -11.97 -3.69
C ALA A 39 -11.41 -11.08 -4.40
N PHE A 40 -11.20 -9.77 -4.32
CA PHE A 40 -12.05 -8.78 -4.97
C PHE A 40 -11.22 -7.68 -5.61
N ARG A 41 -11.78 -7.04 -6.65
CA ARG A 41 -11.16 -5.94 -7.38
C ARG A 41 -10.87 -4.76 -6.46
N ALA A 42 -9.67 -4.19 -6.56
CA ALA A 42 -9.33 -2.91 -5.94
C ALA A 42 -10.14 -1.79 -6.62
N SER A 43 -11.23 -1.39 -5.97
CA SER A 43 -12.17 -0.37 -6.44
C SER A 43 -12.69 0.46 -5.28
N GLN A 44 -13.23 1.64 -5.59
CA GLN A 44 -13.82 2.51 -4.57
C GLN A 44 -14.96 1.82 -3.81
N GLU A 45 -15.74 0.97 -4.48
CA GLU A 45 -16.90 0.29 -3.91
C GLU A 45 -16.49 -0.76 -2.88
N ASN A 46 -15.29 -1.35 -3.05
CA ASN A 46 -14.74 -2.34 -2.15
C ASN A 46 -13.89 -1.75 -1.01
N VAL A 47 -13.73 -0.42 -0.93
CA VAL A 47 -12.99 0.24 0.16
C VAL A 47 -13.48 -0.18 1.57
N PRO A 48 -14.80 -0.30 1.83
CA PRO A 48 -15.29 -0.78 3.13
C PRO A 48 -14.91 -2.23 3.46
N ARG A 49 -14.50 -3.04 2.47
CA ARG A 49 -14.11 -4.44 2.62
C ARG A 49 -12.60 -4.63 2.78
N LEU A 50 -11.81 -3.56 2.69
CA LEU A 50 -10.36 -3.65 2.75
C LEU A 50 -9.89 -4.19 4.12
N PRO A 51 -8.82 -4.99 4.16
CA PRO A 51 -8.16 -5.37 5.40
C PRO A 51 -7.81 -4.13 6.25
N GLU A 52 -7.86 -4.26 7.57
CA GLU A 52 -7.68 -3.11 8.48
C GLU A 52 -6.25 -2.54 8.46
N GLU A 53 -5.23 -3.40 8.37
CA GLU A 53 -3.83 -2.97 8.46
C GLU A 53 -3.12 -2.99 7.10
N ASP A 54 -2.72 -4.18 6.66
CA ASP A 54 -1.89 -4.38 5.50
C ASP A 54 -2.48 -5.38 4.49
N MET A 55 -2.21 -5.09 3.23
CA MET A 55 -2.75 -5.84 2.10
C MET A 55 -1.77 -5.90 0.95
N TYR A 56 -2.01 -6.85 0.07
CA TYR A 56 -1.38 -6.96 -1.23
C TYR A 56 -2.39 -6.62 -2.31
N LEU A 57 -1.96 -5.81 -3.28
CA LEU A 57 -2.66 -5.56 -4.53
C LEU A 57 -1.97 -6.41 -5.61
N VAL A 58 -2.64 -7.47 -6.05
CA VAL A 58 -2.14 -8.43 -7.04
C VAL A 58 -2.55 -7.98 -8.44
N ALA A 59 -1.58 -7.74 -9.33
CA ALA A 59 -1.85 -7.43 -10.73
C ALA A 59 -2.17 -8.70 -11.54
N VAL A 60 -3.42 -9.14 -11.50
CA VAL A 60 -3.86 -10.41 -12.12
C VAL A 60 -3.74 -10.42 -13.64
N SER A 61 -3.77 -9.24 -14.28
CA SER A 61 -3.46 -9.10 -15.71
C SER A 61 -2.02 -9.44 -16.08
N VAL A 62 -1.11 -9.49 -15.10
CA VAL A 62 0.31 -9.87 -15.28
C VAL A 62 0.55 -11.33 -14.92
N GLY A 63 -0.10 -11.82 -13.87
CA GLY A 63 0.07 -13.18 -13.39
C GLY A 63 -0.69 -13.43 -12.08
N PRO A 64 -0.83 -14.71 -11.68
CA PRO A 64 -1.60 -15.08 -10.51
C PRO A 64 -0.90 -14.70 -9.20
N ALA A 65 -1.70 -14.59 -8.13
CA ALA A 65 -1.17 -14.61 -6.77
C ALA A 65 -0.59 -16.00 -6.48
N ILE A 66 0.69 -16.08 -6.12
CA ILE A 66 1.32 -17.30 -5.64
C ILE A 66 1.31 -17.24 -4.12
N VAL A 67 0.76 -18.28 -3.49
CA VAL A 67 0.64 -18.35 -2.04
C VAL A 67 1.33 -19.59 -1.50
N ASP A 68 2.01 -19.45 -0.37
CA ASP A 68 2.61 -20.55 0.37
C ASP A 68 1.87 -20.77 1.68
N LYS A 69 1.61 -22.04 2.02
CA LYS A 69 0.97 -22.41 3.28
C LYS A 69 1.95 -22.23 4.44
N VAL A 70 1.56 -21.48 5.47
CA VAL A 70 2.35 -21.30 6.68
C VAL A 70 2.30 -22.59 7.52
N LYS A 71 3.47 -23.23 7.69
CA LYS A 71 3.58 -24.55 8.32
C LYS A 71 3.83 -24.50 9.84
N ARG A 72 4.34 -23.40 10.38
CA ARG A 72 4.78 -23.25 11.79
C ARG A 72 4.51 -21.83 12.31
N GLY A 73 4.44 -21.68 13.63
CA GLY A 73 4.23 -20.40 14.30
C GLY A 73 2.75 -20.06 14.56
N PRO A 74 2.47 -18.86 15.09
CA PRO A 74 1.12 -18.41 15.42
C PRO A 74 0.19 -18.34 14.20
N ASP A 75 0.76 -18.19 13.01
CA ASP A 75 0.02 -18.06 11.74
C ASP A 75 -0.14 -19.41 10.99
N LYS A 76 0.09 -20.54 11.67
CA LYS A 76 -0.03 -21.87 11.06
C LYS A 76 -1.44 -22.10 10.51
N GLY A 77 -1.53 -22.51 9.24
CA GLY A 77 -2.79 -22.79 8.55
C GLY A 77 -3.25 -21.68 7.60
N PHE A 78 -2.78 -20.45 7.80
CA PHE A 78 -2.96 -19.36 6.85
C PHE A 78 -2.10 -19.54 5.60
N TRP A 79 -2.47 -18.86 4.53
CA TRP A 79 -1.61 -18.68 3.37
C TRP A 79 -0.92 -17.33 3.42
N ARG A 80 0.30 -17.25 2.88
CA ARG A 80 1.05 -16.02 2.69
C ARG A 80 1.35 -15.85 1.22
N ILE A 81 1.15 -14.65 0.69
CA ILE A 81 1.56 -14.31 -0.67
C ILE A 81 3.09 -14.32 -0.76
N ASP A 82 3.61 -14.99 -1.79
CA ASP A 82 5.00 -14.91 -2.17
C ASP A 82 5.23 -13.62 -2.96
N GLU A 83 5.76 -12.61 -2.26
CA GLU A 83 6.05 -11.27 -2.79
C GLU A 83 7.11 -11.26 -3.90
N VAL A 84 7.91 -12.33 -4.01
CA VAL A 84 9.00 -12.45 -4.97
C VAL A 84 8.49 -13.01 -6.30
N ARG A 85 7.63 -14.04 -6.23
CA ARG A 85 7.10 -14.72 -7.40
C ARG A 85 5.79 -14.12 -7.92
N SER A 86 5.07 -13.36 -7.10
CA SER A 86 3.78 -12.76 -7.46
C SER A 86 3.95 -11.30 -7.94
N PRO A 87 3.15 -10.83 -8.91
CA PRO A 87 3.16 -9.42 -9.34
C PRO A 87 2.35 -8.57 -8.35
N VAL A 88 2.92 -8.31 -7.17
CA VAL A 88 2.19 -7.71 -6.04
C VAL A 88 2.78 -6.40 -5.55
N ILE A 89 1.88 -5.49 -5.17
CA ILE A 89 2.20 -4.26 -4.47
C ILE A 89 1.77 -4.44 -3.03
N PHE A 90 2.70 -4.33 -2.09
CA PHE A 90 2.37 -4.24 -0.67
C PHE A 90 1.84 -2.85 -0.36
N MET A 91 0.77 -2.78 0.42
CA MET A 91 0.16 -1.53 0.88
C MET A 91 -0.22 -1.65 2.37
N GLU A 92 0.31 -0.74 3.17
CA GLU A 92 -0.12 -0.48 4.55
C GLU A 92 -1.00 0.77 4.55
N ARG A 93 -2.16 0.67 5.20
CA ARG A 93 -3.15 1.76 5.25
C ARG A 93 -2.76 2.81 6.27
N CYS A 94 -3.20 4.05 6.04
CA CYS A 94 -3.15 5.07 7.08
C CYS A 94 -4.21 4.78 8.14
N ARG A 95 -3.86 4.93 9.42
CA ARG A 95 -4.78 4.66 10.53
C ARG A 95 -4.68 5.74 11.60
N MET A 96 -5.77 5.94 12.33
CA MET A 96 -5.75 6.81 13.50
C MET A 96 -5.16 6.05 14.68
N ASN A 97 -4.26 6.67 15.43
CA ASN A 97 -3.82 6.14 16.72
C ASN A 97 -4.81 6.54 17.85
N GLU A 98 -4.56 6.06 19.06
CA GLU A 98 -5.38 6.36 20.25
C GLU A 98 -5.42 7.86 20.59
N GLU A 99 -4.41 8.61 20.17
CA GLU A 99 -4.29 10.06 20.38
C GLU A 99 -5.01 10.88 19.29
N GLY A 100 -5.65 10.23 18.31
CA GLY A 100 -6.33 10.90 17.20
C GLY A 100 -5.37 11.47 16.14
N GLU A 101 -4.14 10.99 16.09
CA GLU A 101 -3.15 11.32 15.06
C GLU A 101 -3.25 10.33 13.90
N LEU A 102 -3.06 10.82 12.67
CA LEU A 102 -3.03 9.98 11.49
C LEU A 102 -1.61 9.41 11.30
N LEU A 103 -1.48 8.09 11.42
CA LEU A 103 -0.25 7.36 11.15
C LEU A 103 -0.02 7.20 9.64
N SER A 104 1.22 7.35 9.19
CA SER A 104 1.59 7.16 7.79
C SER A 104 1.36 5.72 7.34
N GLY A 105 0.83 5.57 6.14
CA GLY A 105 0.85 4.31 5.40
C GLY A 105 2.08 4.23 4.51
N GLN A 106 2.25 3.08 3.88
CA GLN A 106 3.33 2.87 2.92
C GLN A 106 2.94 1.92 1.81
N MET A 107 3.54 2.10 0.64
CA MET A 107 3.46 1.11 -0.43
C MET A 107 4.83 0.83 -1.01
N TRP A 108 5.04 -0.42 -1.42
CA TRP A 108 6.25 -0.82 -2.13
C TRP A 108 5.97 -2.08 -2.97
N ALA A 109 6.85 -2.35 -3.92
CA ALA A 109 6.81 -3.57 -4.71
C ALA A 109 8.24 -4.07 -4.97
N GLU A 110 8.46 -5.37 -4.88
CA GLU A 110 9.75 -5.97 -5.25
C GLU A 110 9.86 -6.01 -6.78
N MET A 111 10.77 -5.22 -7.35
CA MET A 111 10.92 -5.05 -8.80
C MET A 111 12.24 -5.59 -9.35
N GLU A 112 13.23 -5.81 -8.49
CA GLU A 112 14.59 -6.16 -8.89
C GLU A 112 15.00 -7.54 -8.40
N VAL A 113 16.04 -8.07 -9.02
CA VAL A 113 16.73 -9.26 -8.53
C VAL A 113 17.66 -8.80 -7.41
N THR A 114 17.32 -9.13 -6.17
CA THR A 114 18.21 -8.93 -5.03
C THR A 114 18.80 -10.29 -4.61
N PRO A 115 20.10 -10.37 -4.25
CA PRO A 115 20.72 -11.64 -3.85
C PRO A 115 20.02 -12.31 -2.65
N GLN A 116 19.29 -11.53 -1.85
CA GLN A 116 18.63 -11.94 -0.61
C GLN A 116 17.23 -12.52 -0.82
N THR A 117 16.56 -12.19 -1.92
CA THR A 117 15.16 -12.62 -2.17
C THR A 117 15.06 -13.97 -2.89
N GLY A 118 16.18 -14.50 -3.41
CA GLY A 118 16.17 -15.74 -4.19
C GLY A 118 15.45 -15.60 -5.55
N ARG A 119 15.12 -14.37 -5.97
CA ARG A 119 14.50 -14.08 -7.26
C ARG A 119 15.48 -14.40 -8.38
N LYS A 120 15.04 -15.17 -9.40
CA LYS A 120 15.88 -15.46 -10.58
C LYS A 120 15.77 -14.38 -11.63
N ASP A 121 14.58 -13.80 -11.78
CA ASP A 121 14.26 -12.85 -12.84
C ASP A 121 13.63 -11.57 -12.29
N ALA A 122 13.96 -10.44 -12.90
CA ALA A 122 13.34 -9.17 -12.58
C ALA A 122 11.81 -9.20 -12.75
N ALA A 123 11.10 -8.30 -12.08
CA ALA A 123 9.66 -8.14 -12.33
C ALA A 123 9.39 -7.80 -13.80
N SER A 124 8.27 -8.29 -14.34
CA SER A 124 7.90 -8.05 -15.73
C SER A 124 7.77 -6.55 -16.02
N ASP A 125 8.09 -6.15 -17.25
CA ASP A 125 7.99 -4.74 -17.65
C ASP A 125 6.56 -4.20 -17.54
N GLN A 126 5.56 -5.05 -17.74
CA GLN A 126 4.16 -4.71 -17.55
C GLN A 126 3.86 -4.35 -16.09
N PHE A 127 4.30 -5.18 -15.13
CA PHE A 127 4.10 -4.90 -13.70
C PHE A 127 4.83 -3.64 -13.26
N ARG A 128 6.07 -3.47 -13.71
CA ARG A 128 6.85 -2.25 -13.45
C ARG A 128 6.14 -1.00 -13.97
N ARG A 129 5.47 -1.09 -15.12
CA ARG A 129 4.70 0.02 -15.70
C ARG A 129 3.48 0.37 -14.84
N ILE A 130 2.73 -0.63 -14.38
CA ILE A 130 1.60 -0.45 -13.45
C ILE A 130 2.08 0.25 -12.17
N TYR A 131 3.13 -0.27 -11.54
CA TYR A 131 3.64 0.31 -10.29
C TYR A 131 4.11 1.75 -10.45
N ARG A 132 4.83 2.06 -11.55
CA ARG A 132 5.28 3.43 -11.85
C ARG A 132 4.11 4.38 -12.12
N GLU A 133 3.05 3.94 -12.80
CA GLU A 133 1.87 4.78 -13.03
C GLU A 133 1.17 5.12 -11.71
N ILE A 134 1.07 4.16 -10.79
CA ILE A 134 0.54 4.38 -9.43
C ILE A 134 1.42 5.35 -8.64
N GLU A 135 2.75 5.13 -8.65
CA GLU A 135 3.72 6.02 -8.01
C GLU A 135 3.65 7.45 -8.57
N GLU A 136 3.55 7.61 -9.89
CA GLU A 136 3.40 8.90 -10.54
C GLU A 136 2.10 9.60 -10.18
N TYR A 137 0.99 8.85 -10.10
CA TYR A 137 -0.29 9.41 -9.69
C TYR A 137 -0.20 10.01 -8.29
N LEU A 138 0.38 9.28 -7.33
CA LEU A 138 0.57 9.78 -5.97
C LEU A 138 1.48 11.02 -5.97
N LYS A 139 2.62 10.97 -6.66
CA LYS A 139 3.55 12.11 -6.74
C LYS A 139 2.95 13.36 -7.39
N LYS A 140 2.02 13.20 -8.34
CA LYS A 140 1.33 14.31 -9.03
C LYS A 140 0.18 14.89 -8.20
N THR A 141 -0.55 14.03 -7.49
CA THR A 141 -1.79 14.41 -6.80
C THR A 141 -1.53 14.84 -5.35
N PHE A 142 -0.49 14.30 -4.71
CA PHE A 142 -0.21 14.52 -3.30
C PHE A 142 0.84 15.62 -3.13
N ARG A 143 0.75 16.33 -2.02
CA ARG A 143 1.75 17.33 -1.62
C ARG A 143 2.95 16.62 -1.01
N LYS A 144 4.14 17.22 -1.13
CA LYS A 144 5.28 16.76 -0.34
C LYS A 144 5.07 17.12 1.13
N GLY A 145 5.47 16.25 2.05
CA GLY A 145 5.60 16.54 3.47
C GLY A 145 7.01 16.99 3.81
N ASP A 146 7.19 17.53 5.01
CA ASP A 146 8.46 17.72 5.69
C ASP A 146 8.49 16.76 6.90
N PRO A 147 9.32 15.70 6.90
CA PRO A 147 10.40 15.38 5.94
C PRO A 147 9.94 15.03 4.51
N LYS A 148 10.79 15.33 3.51
CA LYS A 148 10.51 15.18 2.06
C LYS A 148 10.16 13.78 1.56
N ALA A 149 10.36 12.75 2.38
CA ALA A 149 10.03 11.37 2.05
C ALA A 149 8.52 11.10 2.01
N PHE A 150 7.73 11.91 2.71
CA PHE A 150 6.29 11.71 2.84
C PHE A 150 5.50 12.44 1.76
N LEU A 151 4.43 11.79 1.30
CA LEU A 151 3.39 12.39 0.47
C LEU A 151 2.13 12.61 1.32
N VAL A 152 1.45 13.73 1.14
CA VAL A 152 0.22 14.05 1.88
C VAL A 152 -0.92 14.24 0.89
N GLY A 153 -1.95 13.42 1.02
CA GLY A 153 -3.17 13.47 0.21
C GLY A 153 -3.86 14.83 0.32
N PRO A 154 -4.53 15.30 -0.73
CA PRO A 154 -5.16 16.62 -0.74
C PRO A 154 -6.19 16.81 0.38
N LYS A 155 -6.95 15.76 0.76
CA LYS A 155 -7.93 15.85 1.85
C LYS A 155 -7.25 15.76 3.22
N ALA A 156 -6.25 14.90 3.39
CA ALA A 156 -5.40 14.87 4.59
C ALA A 156 -4.72 16.22 4.85
N ALA A 157 -4.16 16.86 3.81
CA ALA A 157 -3.56 18.19 3.90
C ALA A 157 -4.58 19.28 4.29
N ARG A 158 -5.82 19.15 3.82
CA ARG A 158 -6.92 20.03 4.21
C ARG A 158 -7.29 19.84 5.69
N LEU A 159 -7.44 18.60 6.15
CA LEU A 159 -7.72 18.28 7.56
C LEU A 159 -6.59 18.79 8.47
N TYR A 160 -5.33 18.62 8.08
CA TYR A 160 -4.19 19.21 8.79
C TYR A 160 -4.36 20.71 9.03
N LYS A 161 -4.82 21.45 8.01
CA LYS A 161 -5.02 22.91 8.10
C LYS A 161 -6.29 23.30 8.88
N GLU A 162 -7.40 22.61 8.65
CA GLU A 162 -8.72 22.99 9.17
C GLU A 162 -8.96 22.48 10.60
N THR A 163 -8.58 21.23 10.88
CA THR A 163 -8.87 20.55 12.17
C THR A 163 -7.62 20.33 13.02
N ARG A 164 -6.44 20.78 12.57
CA ARG A 164 -5.15 20.55 13.22
C ARG A 164 -4.81 19.06 13.39
N LEU A 165 -5.29 18.22 12.47
CA LEU A 165 -4.93 16.80 12.42
C LEU A 165 -3.40 16.65 12.46
N VAL A 166 -2.88 15.86 13.39
CA VAL A 166 -1.45 15.56 13.46
C VAL A 166 -1.13 14.41 12.51
N LEU A 167 -0.13 14.60 11.65
CA LEU A 167 0.41 13.55 10.79
C LEU A 167 1.66 12.99 11.45
N ARG A 168 1.68 11.69 11.72
CA ARG A 168 2.72 11.00 12.48
C ARG A 168 3.33 9.88 11.66
N ASP A 169 4.66 9.84 11.59
CA ASP A 169 5.37 8.70 10.99
C ASP A 169 5.13 7.44 11.83
N SER A 170 4.73 6.35 11.17
CA SER A 170 4.43 5.06 11.79
C SER A 170 5.69 4.30 12.25
N ALA A 171 6.89 4.70 11.82
CA ALA A 171 8.14 4.08 12.25
C ALA A 171 8.41 4.27 13.76
N HIS A 172 9.13 3.32 14.37
CA HIS A 172 9.51 3.40 15.79
C HIS A 172 10.46 4.60 16.01
N ARG A 173 10.02 5.62 16.77
CA ARG A 173 10.59 6.98 16.94
C ARG A 173 10.21 8.00 15.84
N GLY A 174 9.14 7.75 15.10
CA GLY A 174 8.63 8.63 14.05
C GLY A 174 8.27 10.03 14.55
N GLY A 175 8.73 11.04 13.81
CA GLY A 175 8.38 12.45 14.05
C GLY A 175 6.99 12.82 13.52
N THR A 176 6.60 14.08 13.70
CA THR A 176 5.45 14.63 12.98
C THR A 176 5.85 15.04 11.56
N VAL A 177 4.88 15.01 10.66
CA VAL A 177 5.04 15.44 9.27
C VAL A 177 4.19 16.67 9.01
N VAL A 178 4.77 17.66 8.34
CA VAL A 178 4.07 18.90 7.97
C VAL A 178 3.88 18.93 6.45
N PRO A 179 2.66 19.10 5.91
CA PRO A 179 2.47 19.27 4.49
C PRO A 179 3.11 20.59 4.01
N TYR A 180 3.88 20.56 2.93
CA TYR A 180 4.35 21.79 2.29
C TYR A 180 3.14 22.61 1.76
N LYS A 181 3.33 23.93 1.71
CA LYS A 181 2.31 24.89 1.26
C LYS A 181 1.89 24.66 -0.19
#